data_AF-A0ABD2LJ90-F1
#
_entry.id   AF-A0ABD2LJ90-F1
#
_cell.length_a   1.000
_cell.length_b   1.000
_cell.length_c   1.000
_cell.angle_alpha   90.00
_cell.angle_beta   90.00
_cell.angle_gamma   90.00
#
_symmetry.space_group_name_H-M   'P 1'
#
loop_
_entity.id
_entity.type
_entity.pdbx_description
1 polymer ?
#
loop_
_entity_poly.entity_id
_entity_poly.type
_entity_poly.pdbx_seq_one_letter_code
_entity_poly.pdbx_strand_id
1 'polypeptide(L)' 'MSDHRKEAEKKMAKAIFISADCWLCVFDLLPPRQLGLGISMISHRFDFYVDEHFRTRKWSLKSIELLPKYEADGIVGN' A
#
# COMPACT_ATOMS: atom_id res chain seq x y z
N MET A 1 8.57 -23.44 24.07
CA MET A 1 7.43 -22.48 23.97
C MET A 1 7.44 -21.62 22.69
N SER A 2 8.36 -21.81 21.74
CA SER A 2 8.46 -21.00 20.50
C SER A 2 7.65 -21.55 19.32
N ASP A 3 7.57 -22.88 19.19
CA ASP A 3 7.00 -23.52 18.00
C ASP A 3 5.48 -23.32 17.84
N HIS A 4 4.73 -23.20 18.94
CA HIS A 4 3.28 -22.97 18.88
C HIS A 4 2.92 -21.57 18.34
N ARG A 5 3.76 -20.55 18.57
CA ARG A 5 3.53 -19.20 18.03
C ARG A 5 3.72 -19.18 16.51
N LYS A 6 4.79 -19.81 16.02
CA LYS A 6 5.04 -19.96 14.58
C LYS A 6 3.94 -20.76 13.87
N GLU A 7 3.42 -21.79 14.54
CA GLU A 7 2.34 -22.62 14.00
C GLU A 7 0.99 -21.86 13.98
N ALA A 8 0.72 -21.06 15.02
CA ALA A 8 -0.44 -20.18 15.05
C ALA A 8 -0.36 -19.07 13.98
N GLU A 9 0.79 -18.44 13.81
CA GLU A 9 1.04 -17.44 12.76
C GLU A 9 0.86 -18.04 11.35
N LYS A 10 1.36 -19.27 11.13
CA LYS A 10 1.12 -20.02 9.88
C LYS A 10 -0.35 -20.35 9.63
N LYS A 11 -1.09 -20.74 10.68
CA LYS A 11 -2.53 -21.06 10.58
C LYS A 11 -3.39 -19.82 10.37
N MET A 12 -3.07 -18.70 11.03
CA MET A 12 -3.75 -17.42 10.83
C MET A 12 -3.49 -16.85 9.44
N ALA A 13 -2.26 -16.98 8.91
CA ALA A 13 -1.94 -16.64 7.52
C ALA A 13 -2.74 -17.48 6.51
N LYS A 14 -3.12 -18.72 6.88
CA LYS A 14 -4.04 -19.57 6.11
C LYS A 14 -5.53 -19.19 6.27
N ALA A 15 -5.91 -18.53 7.36
CA ALA A 15 -7.32 -18.35 7.74
C ALA A 15 -7.98 -17.07 7.20
N ILE A 16 -7.21 -16.05 6.79
CA ILE A 16 -7.76 -14.81 6.22
C ILE A 16 -7.50 -14.79 4.72
N PHE A 17 -8.17 -15.68 3.99
CA PHE A 17 -8.20 -15.64 2.54
C PHE A 17 -9.39 -14.78 2.08
N ILE A 18 -9.20 -13.46 2.10
CA ILE A 18 -10.15 -12.51 1.49
C ILE A 18 -9.88 -12.48 -0.02
N SER A 19 -10.92 -12.52 -0.85
CA SER A 19 -10.79 -12.48 -2.32
C SER A 19 -10.16 -11.16 -2.80
N ALA A 20 -9.54 -11.19 -3.97
CA ALA A 20 -9.00 -9.98 -4.61
C ALA A 20 -10.10 -8.92 -4.78
N ASP A 21 -11.29 -9.32 -5.26
CA ASP A 21 -12.42 -8.41 -5.46
C ASP A 21 -12.83 -7.67 -4.18
N CYS A 22 -12.88 -8.37 -3.04
CA CYS A 22 -13.17 -7.73 -1.75
C CYS A 22 -12.11 -6.70 -1.38
N TRP A 23 -10.82 -6.97 -1.64
CA TRP A 23 -9.76 -5.99 -1.41
C TRP A 23 -9.87 -4.78 -2.33
N LEU A 24 -10.18 -4.99 -3.61
CA LEU A 24 -10.37 -3.89 -4.57
C LEU A 24 -11.54 -2.99 -4.16
N CYS A 25 -12.64 -3.55 -3.62
CA CYS A 25 -13.73 -2.75 -3.05
C CYS A 25 -13.30 -1.94 -1.83
N VAL A 26 -12.44 -2.48 -0.96
CA VAL A 26 -11.90 -1.72 0.19
C VAL A 26 -10.98 -0.60 -0.28
N PHE A 27 -10.21 -0.83 -1.34
CA PHE A 27 -9.28 0.17 -1.87
C PHE A 27 -9.99 1.40 -2.45
N ASP A 28 -11.20 1.26 -3.00
CA ASP A 28 -12.02 2.39 -3.47
C ASP A 28 -12.30 3.42 -2.35
N LEU A 29 -12.16 3.04 -1.07
CA LEU A 29 -12.37 3.91 0.10
C LEU A 29 -11.09 4.63 0.57
N LEU A 30 -9.93 4.25 0.04
CA LEU A 30 -8.63 4.76 0.49
C LEU A 30 -8.05 5.77 -0.52
N PRO A 31 -7.37 6.82 -0.05
CA PRO A 31 -6.71 7.75 -0.95
C PRO A 31 -5.52 7.06 -1.66
N PRO A 32 -5.20 7.44 -2.92
CA PRO A 32 -4.13 6.83 -3.71
C PRO A 32 -2.78 6.76 -2.98
N ARG A 33 -2.45 7.82 -2.24
CA ARG A 33 -1.21 7.91 -1.46
C ARG A 33 -1.11 6.81 -0.41
N GLN A 34 -2.20 6.50 0.30
CA GLN A 34 -2.19 5.47 1.34
C GLN A 34 -2.12 4.07 0.75
N LEU A 35 -2.75 3.85 -0.42
CA LEU A 35 -2.64 2.57 -1.14
C LEU A 35 -1.22 2.32 -1.63
N GLY A 36 -0.63 3.29 -2.34
CA GLY A 36 0.66 3.14 -3.00
C GLY A 36 1.88 3.19 -2.07
N LEU A 37 1.80 3.87 -0.92
CA LEU A 37 2.93 3.99 0.03
C LEU A 37 2.72 3.22 1.34
N GLY A 38 1.47 2.90 1.68
CA GLY A 38 1.16 2.15 2.90
C GLY A 38 0.87 0.70 2.57
N ILE A 39 -0.26 0.47 1.88
CA ILE A 39 -0.82 -0.88 1.71
C ILE A 39 0.05 -1.77 0.81
N SER A 40 0.58 -1.25 -0.30
CA SER A 40 1.46 -1.99 -1.21
C SER A 40 2.68 -2.59 -0.49
N MET A 41 3.24 -1.85 0.46
CA MET A 41 4.46 -2.23 1.17
C MET A 41 4.26 -3.32 2.22
N ILE A 42 3.01 -3.63 2.61
CA ILE A 42 2.71 -4.62 3.64
C ILE A 42 3.04 -6.03 3.16
N SER A 43 2.80 -6.34 1.88
CA SER A 43 3.13 -7.65 1.31
C SER A 43 3.13 -7.62 -0.21
N HIS A 44 3.87 -8.55 -0.84
CA HIS A 44 3.83 -8.77 -2.30
C HIS A 44 2.42 -9.01 -2.85
N ARG A 45 1.52 -9.60 -2.06
CA ARG A 45 0.13 -9.81 -2.46
C ARG A 45 -0.64 -8.50 -2.54
N PHE A 46 -0.40 -7.60 -1.60
CA PHE A 46 -1.03 -6.28 -1.61
C PHE A 46 -0.44 -5.38 -2.69
N ASP A 47 0.87 -5.44 -2.91
CA ASP A 47 1.53 -4.75 -4.02
C ASP A 47 0.85 -5.07 -5.37
N PHE A 48 0.66 -6.37 -5.66
CA PHE A 48 -0.05 -6.82 -6.86
C PHE A 48 -1.49 -6.27 -6.95
N TYR A 49 -2.26 -6.32 -5.86
CA TYR A 49 -3.65 -5.81 -5.88
C TYR A 49 -3.71 -4.30 -5.99
N VAL A 50 -2.79 -3.58 -5.37
CA VAL A 50 -2.71 -2.12 -5.46
C VAL A 50 -2.36 -1.71 -6.90
N ASP A 51 -1.43 -2.40 -7.56
CA ASP A 51 -1.11 -2.18 -8.98
C ASP A 51 -2.32 -2.44 -9.90
N GLU A 52 -3.01 -3.57 -9.70
CA GLU A 52 -4.23 -3.89 -10.44
C GLU A 52 -5.33 -2.85 -10.23
N HIS A 53 -5.50 -2.39 -8.99
CA HIS A 53 -6.47 -1.36 -8.68
C HIS A 53 -6.13 -0.03 -9.38
N PHE A 54 -4.85 0.36 -9.39
CA PHE A 54 -4.42 1.55 -10.11
C PHE A 54 -4.63 1.45 -11.62
N ARG A 55 -4.39 0.28 -12.20
CA ARG A 55 -4.57 0.01 -13.64
C ARG A 55 -6.03 -0.04 -14.10
N THR A 56 -6.94 -0.50 -13.25
CA THR A 56 -8.36 -0.76 -13.61
C THR A 56 -9.32 0.37 -13.25
N ARG A 57 -8.89 1.35 -12.46
CA ARG A 57 -9.70 2.50 -12.05
C ARG A 57 -9.14 3.81 -12.62
N LYS A 58 -10.01 4.82 -12.73
CA LYS A 58 -9.58 6.19 -13.04
C LYS A 58 -9.29 6.92 -11.75
N TRP A 59 -8.14 7.58 -11.70
CA TRP A 59 -7.64 8.24 -10.50
C TRP A 59 -7.39 9.71 -10.77
N SER A 60 -7.85 10.56 -9.86
CA SER A 60 -7.44 11.96 -9.82
C SER A 60 -6.37 12.12 -8.73
N LEU A 61 -5.13 12.39 -9.15
CA LEU A 61 -4.11 12.90 -8.24
C LEU A 61 -4.47 14.37 -7.96
N LYS A 62 -5.11 14.63 -6.80
CA LYS A 62 -5.64 15.96 -6.45
C LYS A 62 -4.59 17.07 -6.63
N SER A 63 -3.42 16.89 -6.02
CA SER A 63 -2.26 17.77 -6.20
C SER A 63 -0.98 16.94 -6.05
N ILE A 64 -0.06 17.11 -6.99
CA ILE A 64 1.32 16.66 -6.86
C ILE A 64 2.17 17.92 -6.79
N GLU A 65 2.82 18.12 -5.66
CA GLU A 65 3.87 19.13 -5.51
C GLU A 65 5.19 18.48 -5.91
N LEU A 66 5.77 18.93 -7.01
CA LEU A 66 7.09 18.54 -7.45
C LEU A 66 8.09 19.48 -6.80
N LEU A 67 8.82 18.99 -5.79
CA LEU A 67 9.91 19.75 -5.19
C LEU A 67 11.17 19.65 -6.07
N PRO A 68 11.79 20.78 -6.47
CA PRO A 68 13.09 20.75 -7.10
C PRO A 68 14.12 20.05 -6.20
N LYS A 69 15.02 19.25 -6.80
CA LYS A 69 16.04 18.45 -6.12
C LYS A 69 16.98 19.24 -5.18
N TYR A 70 16.95 20.57 -5.23
CA TYR A 70 17.91 21.45 -4.55
C TYR A 70 17.66 21.65 -3.05
N GLU A 71 16.52 21.23 -2.49
CA GLU A 71 16.22 21.43 -1.05
C GLU A 71 16.44 20.20 -0.16
N ALA A 72 17.18 19.19 -0.62
CA ALA A 72 17.59 18.07 0.24
C ALA A 72 18.93 18.31 0.96
N ASP A 73 19.76 19.24 0.46
CA ASP A 73 21.04 19.59 1.05
C ASP A 73 20.99 21.08 1.44
N GLY A 74 20.65 21.35 2.70
CA GLY A 74 20.30 22.70 3.15
C GLY A 74 21.36 23.77 2.83
N ILE A 75 20.88 24.97 2.44
CA ILE A 75 21.39 26.32 2.77
C ILE A 75 20.62 27.41 1.96
N VAL A 76 19.96 28.30 2.73
CA VAL A 76 19.80 29.77 2.62
C VAL A 76 19.10 30.45 1.42
N GLY A 77 18.15 31.33 1.79
CA GLY A 77 17.76 32.57 1.09
C GLY A 77 16.25 32.62 0.83
N ASN A 78 15.45 33.52 1.42
CA ASN A 78 15.62 34.95 1.70
C ASN A 78 14.91 35.35 3.00
#